data_AF-A0A0F3N3C6-F1
#
_entry.id   AF-A0A0F3N3C6-F1
#
_cell.length_a   1.000
_cell.length_b   1.000
_cell.length_c   1.000
_cell.angle_alpha   90.00
_cell.angle_beta   90.00
_cell.angle_gamma   90.00
#
_symmetry.space_group_name_H-M   'P 1'
#
loop_
_entity.id
_entity.type
_entity.pdbx_description
1 polymer ?
#
loop_
_entity_poly.entity_id
_entity_poly.type
_entity_poly.pdbx_seq_one_letter_code
_entity_poly.pdbx_strand_id
1 'polypeptide(L)'
;MLGKNGIKNANKKLNVAKYFQNFNDEHCNIVTLSKVINDEGKEHIVVEAEVAFKGLTEEQKQEHQNREGKNWYNVMPEWERKLVDQYTDTI
;
A
#
# COMPACT_ATOMS: atom_id res chain seq x y z
N MET A 1 -4.61 20.61 7.49
CA MET A 1 -5.54 19.67 6.81
C MET A 1 -5.38 19.82 5.31
N LEU A 2 -5.08 18.73 4.61
CA LEU A 2 -4.77 18.69 3.17
C LEU A 2 -5.89 19.27 2.27
N GLY A 3 -7.14 19.31 2.74
CA GLY A 3 -8.25 19.96 2.02
C GLY A 3 -8.10 21.49 1.88
N LYS A 4 -7.32 22.15 2.74
CA LYS A 4 -7.04 23.60 2.64
C LYS A 4 -6.13 23.96 1.45
N ASN A 5 -5.43 22.97 0.87
CA ASN A 5 -4.54 23.16 -0.29
C ASN A 5 -5.24 22.83 -1.62
N GLY A 6 -6.58 22.83 -1.67
CA GLY A 6 -7.36 22.55 -2.89
C GLY A 6 -7.49 21.07 -3.26
N ILE A 7 -6.90 20.15 -2.49
CA ILE A 7 -6.99 18.71 -2.74
C ILE A 7 -8.30 18.17 -2.17
N LYS A 8 -9.32 18.12 -3.02
CA LYS A 8 -10.59 17.43 -2.70
C LYS A 8 -10.35 15.95 -2.40
N ASN A 9 -11.03 15.44 -1.37
CA ASN A 9 -10.98 14.04 -0.94
C ASN A 9 -9.57 13.51 -0.61
N ALA A 10 -8.69 14.36 -0.05
CA ALA A 10 -7.29 14.03 0.21
C ALA A 10 -7.09 12.71 1.00
N ASN A 11 -7.91 12.45 2.03
CA ASN A 11 -7.81 11.20 2.80
C ASN A 11 -8.15 9.96 1.96
N LYS A 12 -9.18 10.04 1.11
CA LYS A 12 -9.53 8.95 0.18
C LYS A 12 -8.37 8.70 -0.79
N LYS A 13 -7.80 9.77 -1.36
CA LYS A 13 -6.66 9.67 -2.28
C LYS A 13 -5.42 9.07 -1.62
N LEU A 14 -5.13 9.43 -0.37
CA LEU A 14 -4.03 8.84 0.40
C LEU A 14 -4.26 7.36 0.67
N ASN A 15 -5.47 6.96 1.04
CA ASN A 15 -5.79 5.55 1.26
C ASN A 15 -5.69 4.74 -0.03
N VAL A 16 -6.18 5.29 -1.15
CA VAL A 16 -6.03 4.68 -2.49
C VAL A 16 -4.56 4.54 -2.89
N ALA A 17 -3.73 5.57 -2.67
CA ALA A 17 -2.30 5.50 -2.95
C ALA A 17 -1.59 4.40 -2.13
N LYS A 18 -2.00 4.20 -0.87
CA LYS A 18 -1.50 3.09 -0.04
C LYS A 18 -1.89 1.72 -0.60
N TYR A 19 -3.11 1.56 -1.14
CA TYR A 19 -3.51 0.30 -1.77
C TYR A 19 -2.65 -0.02 -3.00
N PHE A 20 -2.27 0.98 -3.79
CA PHE A 20 -1.37 0.78 -4.93
C PHE A 20 0.09 0.51 -4.55
N GLN A 21 0.51 0.78 -3.31
CA GLN A 21 1.81 0.26 -2.85
C GLN A 21 1.87 -1.27 -2.88
N ASN A 22 0.73 -1.95 -2.75
CA ASN A 22 0.65 -3.41 -2.83
C ASN A 22 0.68 -3.96 -4.26
N PHE A 23 0.63 -3.10 -5.29
CA PHE A 23 0.83 -3.51 -6.69
C PHE A 23 2.32 -3.66 -7.04
N ASN A 24 3.22 -3.17 -6.18
CA ASN A 24 4.65 -3.31 -6.40
C ASN A 24 5.09 -4.68 -5.88
N ASP A 25 5.57 -5.57 -6.77
CA ASP A 25 6.04 -6.91 -6.35
C ASP A 25 7.28 -6.83 -5.43
N GLU A 26 8.03 -5.73 -5.51
CA GLU A 26 9.17 -5.45 -4.63
C GLU A 26 8.73 -4.81 -3.32
N HIS A 27 8.62 -5.66 -2.32
CA HIS A 27 8.34 -5.30 -0.94
C HIS A 27 9.58 -5.60 -0.08
N CYS A 28 10.15 -4.58 0.55
CA CYS A 28 11.25 -4.79 1.50
C CYS A 28 10.67 -5.08 2.90
N ASN A 29 11.13 -6.18 3.50
CA ASN A 29 10.98 -6.34 4.95
C ASN A 29 11.94 -5.38 5.64
N ILE A 30 11.44 -4.53 6.52
CA ILE A 30 12.26 -3.62 7.29
C ILE A 30 12.43 -4.22 8.68
N VAL A 31 13.68 -4.38 9.11
CA VAL A 31 14.01 -4.80 10.48
C VAL A 31 14.76 -3.67 11.15
N THR A 32 14.18 -3.10 12.20
CA THR A 32 14.82 -2.12 13.06
C THR A 32 15.38 -2.83 14.29
N LEU A 33 16.68 -2.62 14.54
CA LEU A 33 17.37 -3.11 15.73
C LEU A 33 17.63 -1.94 16.66
N SER A 34 17.07 -2.00 17.86
CA SER A 34 17.22 -0.97 18.87
C SER A 34 17.89 -1.54 20.11
N LYS A 35 18.92 -0.86 20.60
CA LYS A 35 19.56 -1.20 21.87
C LYS A 35 18.88 -0.39 22.97
N VAL A 36 18.24 -1.08 23.91
CA VAL A 36 17.46 -0.48 24.99
C VAL A 36 18.05 -0.90 26.32
N ILE A 37 18.28 0.05 27.22
CA ILE A 37 18.67 -0.22 28.61
C ILE A 37 17.38 -0.10 29.43
N ASN A 38 17.03 -1.15 30.18
CA ASN A 38 15.85 -1.12 31.05
C ASN A 38 16.14 -0.36 32.36
N ASP A 39 15.11 -0.19 33.19
CA ASP A 39 15.21 0.53 34.48
C ASP A 39 16.18 -0.14 35.48
N GLU A 40 16.52 -1.41 35.26
CA GLU A 40 17.49 -2.19 36.05
C GLU A 40 18.94 -2.05 35.52
N GLY A 41 19.17 -1.25 34.48
CA GLY A 41 20.48 -1.06 33.85
C GLY A 41 20.90 -2.22 32.94
N LYS A 42 20.01 -3.18 32.67
CA LYS A 42 20.27 -4.32 31.78
C LYS A 42 20.01 -3.94 30.32
N GLU A 43 20.96 -4.32 29.47
CA GLU A 43 20.88 -4.13 28.03
C GLU A 43 20.00 -5.18 27.35
N HIS A 44 19.15 -4.73 26.44
CA HIS A 44 18.29 -5.55 25.60
C HIS A 44 18.43 -5.12 24.14
N ILE A 45 18.35 -6.09 23.23
CA ILE A 45 18.16 -5.84 21.81
C ILE A 45 16.68 -6.01 21.52
N VAL A 46 16.03 -4.93 21.10
CA VAL A 46 14.66 -4.93 20.61
C VAL A 46 14.70 -5.05 19.09
N VAL A 47 13.93 -5.99 18.56
CA VAL A 47 13.79 -6.23 17.13
C VAL A 47 12.37 -5.88 16.72
N GLU A 48 12.22 -4.86 15.89
CA GLU A 48 10.94 -4.48 15.29
C GLU A 48 10.99 -4.87 13.81
N ALA A 49 10.13 -5.81 13.40
CA ALA A 49 10.02 -6.24 12.02
C ALA A 49 8.74 -5.68 11.42
N GLU A 50 8.87 -4.78 10.44
CA GLU A 50 7.79 -4.41 9.54
C GLU A 50 7.86 -5.35 8.33
N VAL A 51 6.99 -6.35 8.37
CA VAL A 51 6.81 -7.28 7.25
C VAL A 51 5.88 -6.61 6.27
N ALA A 52 6.40 -6.31 5.08
CA ALA A 52 5.55 -5.84 4.01
C ALA A 52 4.55 -6.94 3.68
N PHE A 53 3.25 -6.61 3.70
CA PHE A 53 2.22 -7.56 3.32
C PHE A 53 2.49 -8.00 1.88
N LYS A 54 2.54 -9.31 1.67
CA LYS A 54 2.87 -9.96 0.40
C LYS A 54 2.09 -9.30 -0.74
N GLY A 55 2.75 -9.13 -1.89
CA GLY A 55 2.15 -8.61 -3.11
C GLY A 55 0.89 -9.38 -3.51
N LEU A 56 0.20 -8.88 -4.53
CA LEU A 56 -1.05 -9.49 -5.02
C LEU A 56 -0.87 -10.98 -5.35
N THR A 57 -1.83 -11.82 -4.95
CA THR A 57 -1.86 -13.22 -5.40
C THR A 57 -2.13 -13.30 -6.91
N GLU A 58 -1.79 -14.41 -7.55
CA GLU A 58 -2.04 -14.60 -8.99
C GLU A 58 -3.52 -14.45 -9.35
N GLU A 59 -4.45 -14.90 -8.51
CA GLU A 59 -5.88 -14.67 -8.74
C GLU A 59 -6.26 -13.19 -8.66
N GLN A 60 -5.63 -12.45 -7.74
CA GLN A 60 -5.83 -11.01 -7.62
C GLN A 60 -5.23 -10.27 -8.82
N LYS A 61 -4.05 -10.67 -9.31
CA LYS A 61 -3.44 -10.13 -10.53
C LYS A 61 -4.37 -10.36 -11.73
N GLN A 62 -4.89 -11.58 -11.90
CA GLN A 62 -5.84 -11.91 -12.97
C GLN A 62 -7.16 -11.14 -12.87
N GLU A 63 -7.70 -10.90 -11.67
CA GLU A 63 -8.92 -10.10 -11.50
C GLU A 63 -8.70 -8.64 -11.95
N HIS A 64 -7.52 -8.08 -11.71
CA HIS A 64 -7.16 -6.73 -12.18
C HIS A 64 -6.85 -6.70 -13.68
N GLN A 65 -6.15 -7.70 -14.23
CA GLN A 65 -5.90 -7.79 -15.67
C GLN A 65 -7.23 -7.94 -16.44
N ASN A 66 -8.21 -8.67 -15.89
CA ASN A 66 -9.56 -8.82 -16.46
C ASN A 66 -10.56 -7.79 -15.91
N ARG A 67 -10.10 -6.59 -15.55
CA ARG A 67 -10.92 -5.51 -14.98
C ARG A 67 -12.02 -4.99 -15.92
N GLU A 68 -11.85 -5.12 -17.23
CA GLU A 68 -12.82 -4.62 -18.21
C GLU A 68 -14.19 -5.28 -18.00
N GLY A 69 -15.24 -4.45 -17.89
CA GLY A 69 -16.61 -4.93 -17.64
C GLY A 69 -16.92 -5.29 -16.19
N LYS A 70 -15.94 -5.29 -15.27
CA LYS A 70 -16.19 -5.55 -13.85
C LYS A 70 -16.92 -4.38 -13.20
N ASN A 71 -17.92 -4.71 -12.39
CA ASN A 71 -18.74 -3.70 -11.72
C ASN A 71 -17.92 -2.78 -10.82
N TRP A 72 -16.97 -3.33 -10.04
CA TRP A 72 -16.09 -2.56 -9.16
C TRP A 72 -15.24 -1.54 -9.93
N TYR A 73 -14.77 -1.89 -11.13
CA TYR A 73 -13.98 -1.00 -11.99
C TYR A 73 -14.88 0.08 -12.61
N ASN A 74 -16.07 -0.29 -13.10
CA ASN A 74 -16.96 0.65 -13.78
C ASN A 74 -17.54 1.73 -12.86
N VAL A 75 -17.84 1.40 -11.60
CA VAL A 75 -18.38 2.37 -10.61
C VAL A 75 -17.30 3.22 -9.94
N MET A 76 -16.03 2.89 -10.17
CA MET A 76 -14.89 3.62 -9.64
C MET A 76 -14.76 5.00 -10.31
N PRO A 77 -14.39 6.07 -9.57
CA PRO A 77 -14.12 7.37 -10.16
C PRO A 77 -13.01 7.31 -11.22
N GLU A 78 -13.11 8.14 -12.26
CA GLU A 78 -12.16 8.14 -13.39
C GLU A 78 -10.69 8.26 -12.95
N TRP A 79 -10.39 9.11 -11.96
CA TRP A 79 -9.03 9.29 -11.45
C TRP A 79 -8.48 8.04 -10.76
N GLU A 80 -9.35 7.23 -10.17
CA GLU A 80 -8.99 6.01 -9.44
C GLU A 80 -8.81 4.86 -10.46
N ARG A 81 -9.64 4.79 -11.51
CA ARG A 81 -9.43 3.89 -12.66
C ARG A 81 -8.08 4.12 -13.35
N LYS A 82 -7.72 5.38 -13.60
CA LYS A 82 -6.40 5.72 -14.21
C LYS A 82 -5.22 5.18 -13.40
N LEU A 83 -5.33 5.15 -12.07
CA LEU A 83 -4.32 4.55 -11.21
C LEU A 83 -4.33 3.03 -11.34
N VAL A 84 -5.51 2.39 -11.32
CA VAL A 84 -5.62 0.94 -11.58
C VAL A 84 -4.98 0.57 -12.90
N ASP A 85 -5.28 1.28 -13.98
CA ASP A 85 -4.71 1.02 -15.30
C ASP A 85 -3.18 1.15 -15.28
N GLN A 86 -2.67 2.27 -14.74
CA GLN A 86 -1.23 2.54 -14.65
C GLN A 86 -0.45 1.44 -13.92
N TYR A 87 -0.97 0.93 -12.80
CA TYR A 87 -0.27 -0.06 -11.98
C TYR A 87 -0.57 -1.51 -12.38
N THR A 88 -1.72 -1.79 -13.00
CA THR A 88 -2.05 -3.14 -13.46
C THR A 88 -1.27 -3.50 -14.73
N ASP A 89 -1.04 -2.53 -15.62
CA ASP A 89 -0.31 -2.78 -16.87
C ASP A 89 1.19 -3.06 -16.65
N THR A 90 1.68 -2.88 -15.41
CA THR A 90 3.06 -3.19 -14.98
C THR A 90 3.20 -4.50 -14.20
N ILE A 91 2.08 -5.20 -13.95
CA ILE A 91 2.01 -6.52 -13.28
C ILE A 91 1.96 -7.63 -14.32
#